data_AF-A0A9N7QQ11-F1
#
_entry.id   AF-A0A9N7QQ11-F1
#
_cell.length_a   1.000
_cell.length_b   1.000
_cell.length_c   1.000
_cell.angle_alpha   90.00
_cell.angle_beta   90.00
_cell.angle_gamma   90.00
#
_symmetry.space_group_name_H-M   'P 1'
#
loop_
_entity.id
_entity.type
_entity.pdbx_description
1 polymer ?
#
loop_
_entity_poly.entity_id
_entity_poly.type
_entity_poly.pdbx_seq_one_letter_code
_entity_poly.pdbx_strand_id
1 'polypeptide(L)'
;MLLSYVSANRDEEVFDQPFRFDIGREPNKHVAFGYGVHFCMGAALARMEVVSFFTELLPRLKSIELSGDPQFTATTFVGGLKRLPVSYSLM
;
A
#
# COMPACT_ATOMS: atom_id res chain seq x y z
N MET A 1 20.33 14.72 1.88
CA MET A 1 20.17 13.49 1.08
C MET A 1 18.78 12.93 1.36
N LEU A 2 17.99 12.61 0.35
CA LEU A 2 16.62 12.08 0.49
C LEU A 2 16.53 10.74 -0.24
N LEU A 3 16.06 9.70 0.45
CA LEU A 3 15.76 8.40 -0.16
C LEU A 3 14.27 8.39 -0.54
N SER A 4 13.97 8.34 -1.84
CA SER A 4 12.60 8.24 -2.34
C SER A 4 12.19 6.77 -2.44
N TYR A 5 11.58 6.23 -1.38
CA TYR A 5 11.11 4.84 -1.39
C TYR A 5 10.04 4.58 -2.45
N VAL A 6 9.23 5.59 -2.77
CA VAL A 6 8.21 5.48 -3.83
C VAL A 6 8.84 5.32 -5.21
N SER A 7 10.00 5.96 -5.44
CA SER A 7 10.78 5.77 -6.66
C SER A 7 11.42 4.38 -6.69
N ALA A 8 12.11 3.98 -5.61
CA ALA A 8 12.78 2.69 -5.53
C ALA A 8 11.81 1.50 -5.66
N ASN A 9 10.61 1.60 -5.10
CA ASN A 9 9.56 0.57 -5.21
C ASN A 9 8.92 0.50 -6.61
N ARG A 10 9.36 1.33 -7.55
CA ARG A 10 8.94 1.32 -8.96
C ARG A 10 10.12 1.28 -9.93
N ASP A 11 11.31 0.95 -9.43
CA ASP A 11 12.52 0.82 -10.24
C ASP A 11 12.36 -0.30 -11.28
N GLU A 12 12.42 0.07 -12.56
CA GLU A 12 12.26 -0.82 -13.70
C GLU A 12 13.38 -1.87 -13.81
N GLU A 13 14.54 -1.66 -13.20
CA GLU A 13 15.64 -2.64 -13.18
C GLU A 13 15.41 -3.75 -12.14
N VAL A 14 14.55 -3.50 -11.15
CA VAL A 14 14.25 -4.44 -10.05
C VAL A 14 12.87 -5.08 -10.20
N PHE A 15 11.90 -4.34 -10.73
CA PHE A 15 10.49 -4.72 -10.76
C PHE A 15 9.96 -4.76 -12.18
N ASP A 16 9.59 -5.95 -12.65
CA ASP A 16 8.84 -6.08 -13.91
C ASP A 16 7.50 -5.36 -13.81
N GLN A 17 7.15 -4.56 -14.83
CA GLN A 17 5.90 -3.79 -14.88
C GLN A 17 5.61 -3.04 -13.56
N PRO A 18 6.48 -2.09 -13.12
CA PRO A 18 6.46 -1.55 -11.76
C PRO A 18 5.21 -0.73 -11.42
N PHE A 19 4.49 -0.25 -12.43
CA PHE A 19 3.24 0.49 -12.27
C PHE A 19 2.00 -0.41 -12.25
N ARG A 20 2.13 -1.71 -12.55
CA ARG A 20 1.03 -2.66 -12.47
C ARG A 20 0.90 -3.20 -11.05
N PHE A 21 -0.30 -3.05 -10.49
CA PHE A 21 -0.66 -3.71 -9.24
C PHE A 21 -0.81 -5.22 -9.47
N ASP A 22 -0.03 -6.01 -8.75
CA ASP A 22 -0.05 -7.47 -8.78
C ASP A 22 0.09 -8.02 -7.36
N ILE A 23 -0.97 -8.66 -6.86
CA ILE A 23 -1.01 -9.26 -5.52
C ILE A 23 -0.12 -10.51 -5.41
N GLY A 24 0.13 -11.19 -6.53
CA GLY A 24 0.93 -12.42 -6.60
C GLY A 24 2.41 -12.17 -6.93
N ARG A 25 2.86 -10.90 -6.94
CA ARG A 25 4.23 -10.54 -7.31
C ARG A 25 5.25 -11.26 -6.43
N GLU A 26 6.09 -12.08 -7.07
CA GLU A 26 7.22 -12.77 -6.45
C GLU A 26 8.41 -12.78 -7.42
N PRO A 27 9.62 -12.36 -7.00
CA PRO A 27 9.96 -11.76 -5.71
C PRO A 27 9.43 -10.32 -5.56
N ASN A 28 9.16 -9.88 -4.33
CA ASN A 28 8.72 -8.51 -4.02
C ASN A 28 9.69 -7.81 -3.06
N LYS A 29 10.79 -7.25 -3.61
CA LYS A 29 11.91 -6.66 -2.86
C LYS A 29 11.69 -5.18 -2.51
N HIS A 30 10.46 -4.80 -2.16
CA HIS A 30 10.13 -3.41 -1.85
C HIS A 30 10.84 -2.92 -0.56
N VAL A 31 11.19 -1.64 -0.52
CA VAL A 31 11.88 -0.97 0.59
C VAL A 31 10.96 -0.04 1.39
N ALA A 32 9.64 -0.28 1.33
CA ALA A 32 8.65 0.55 2.04
C ALA A 32 8.84 0.56 3.57
N PHE A 33 9.46 -0.49 4.14
CA PHE A 33 9.81 -0.60 5.55
C PHE A 33 11.24 -0.13 5.86
N GLY A 34 11.91 0.55 4.92
CA GLY A 34 13.32 0.90 5.03
C GLY A 34 14.26 -0.30 4.83
N TYR A 35 15.54 -0.10 5.13
CA TYR A 35 16.59 -1.10 4.98
C TYR A 35 17.70 -0.89 6.02
N GLY A 36 18.45 -1.95 6.34
CA GLY A 36 19.60 -1.90 7.24
C GLY A 36 19.24 -1.80 8.73
N VAL A 37 20.11 -1.17 9.52
CA VAL A 37 20.00 -1.12 10.99
C VAL A 37 18.77 -0.36 11.50
N HIS A 38 18.15 0.47 10.65
CA HIS A 38 16.92 1.19 10.94
C HIS A 38 15.70 0.58 10.24
N PHE A 39 15.76 -0.69 9.86
CA PHE A 39 14.61 -1.40 9.31
C PHE A 39 13.41 -1.31 10.27
N CYS A 40 12.22 -1.09 9.71
CA CYS A 40 11.02 -0.84 10.49
C CYS A 40 10.74 -1.97 11.47
N MET A 41 10.88 -1.66 12.76
CA MET A 41 10.61 -2.58 13.86
C MET A 41 9.15 -3.06 13.87
N GLY A 42 8.23 -2.22 13.38
CA GLY A 42 6.81 -2.54 13.25
C GLY A 42 6.42 -3.32 12.00
N ALA A 43 7.36 -3.70 11.11
CA ALA A 43 7.03 -4.32 9.83
C ALA A 43 6.24 -5.64 9.97
N ALA A 44 6.49 -6.43 11.02
CA ALA A 44 5.73 -7.64 11.29
C ALA A 44 4.29 -7.32 11.74
N LEU A 45 4.15 -6.34 12.63
CA LEU A 45 2.84 -5.88 13.12
C LEU A 45 2.00 -5.29 11.99
N ALA A 46 2.55 -4.38 11.20
CA ALA A 46 1.84 -3.76 10.07
C ALA A 46 1.34 -4.80 9.05
N ARG A 47 2.13 -5.84 8.77
CA ARG A 47 1.68 -6.96 7.90
C ARG A 47 0.53 -7.73 8.53
N MET A 48 0.62 -8.04 9.82
CA MET A 48 -0.45 -8.73 10.55
C MET A 48 -1.75 -7.90 10.55
N GLU A 49 -1.67 -6.59 10.75
CA GLU A 49 -2.82 -5.68 10.72
C GLU A 49 -3.51 -5.68 9.35
N VAL A 50 -2.73 -5.55 8.27
CA VAL A 50 -3.27 -5.58 6.89
C VAL A 50 -3.93 -6.93 6.58
N VAL A 51 -3.27 -8.04 6.94
CA VAL A 51 -3.83 -9.39 6.74
C VAL A 51 -5.12 -9.55 7.54
N SER A 52 -5.13 -9.18 8.82
CA SER A 52 -6.31 -9.28 9.68
C SER A 52 -7.47 -8.44 9.16
N PHE A 53 -7.20 -7.20 8.74
CA PHE A 53 -8.19 -6.30 8.18
C PHE A 53 -8.86 -6.88 6.94
N PHE A 54 -8.07 -7.32 5.95
CA PHE A 54 -8.64 -7.87 4.71
C PHE A 54 -9.28 -9.25 4.92
N THR A 55 -8.77 -10.07 5.83
CA THR A 55 -9.37 -11.36 6.17
C THR A 55 -10.79 -11.20 6.72
N GLU A 56 -11.03 -10.20 7.57
CA GLU A 56 -12.37 -9.94 8.12
C GLU A 56 -13.28 -9.17 7.16
N LEU A 57 -12.72 -8.23 6.38
CA LEU A 57 -13.50 -7.37 5.50
C LEU A 57 -14.00 -8.11 4.25
N LEU A 58 -13.11 -8.81 3.54
CA LEU A 58 -13.42 -9.37 2.21
C LEU A 58 -14.59 -10.35 2.21
N PRO A 59 -14.77 -11.26 3.18
CA PRO A 59 -15.92 -12.17 3.21
C PRO A 59 -17.27 -11.47 3.37
N ARG A 60 -17.29 -10.26 3.96
CA ARG A 60 -18.51 -9.48 4.23
C ARG A 60 -18.79 -8.47 3.13
N LEU A 61 -17.78 -8.12 2.33
CA LEU A 61 -17.85 -7.08 1.32
C LEU A 61 -18.46 -7.64 0.03
N LYS A 62 -19.66 -7.18 -0.33
CA LYS A 62 -20.31 -7.56 -1.58
C LYS A 62 -19.87 -6.70 -2.76
N SER A 63 -19.71 -5.39 -2.55
CA SER A 63 -19.23 -4.46 -3.58
C SER A 63 -18.60 -3.24 -2.92
N ILE A 64 -17.64 -2.61 -3.62
CA ILE A 64 -17.04 -1.33 -3.26
C ILE A 64 -16.69 -0.56 -4.55
N GLU A 65 -17.10 0.70 -4.61
CA GLU A 65 -16.88 1.58 -5.75
C GLU A 65 -16.52 2.99 -5.26
N LEU A 66 -15.77 3.75 -6.07
CA LEU A 66 -15.51 5.16 -5.78
C LEU A 66 -16.81 5.96 -5.93
N SER A 67 -17.13 6.76 -4.92
CA SER A 67 -18.30 7.66 -4.92
C SER A 67 -17.94 9.13 -5.06
N GLY A 68 -16.69 9.41 -5.42
CA GLY A 68 -16.15 10.76 -5.63
C GLY A 68 -14.64 10.75 -5.79
N ASP A 69 -14.06 11.93 -6.01
CA ASP A 69 -12.62 12.06 -6.28
C ASP A 69 -11.77 11.82 -5.03
N PRO A 70 -10.74 10.95 -5.10
CA PRO A 70 -9.77 10.80 -4.04
C PRO A 70 -9.01 12.09 -3.78
N GLN A 71 -8.75 12.39 -2.52
CA GLN A 71 -7.92 13.53 -2.13
C GLN A 71 -6.70 13.05 -1.36
N PHE A 72 -5.52 13.48 -1.78
CA PHE A 72 -4.26 13.13 -1.16
C PHE A 72 -3.82 14.18 -0.14
N THR A 73 -3.08 13.74 0.87
CA THR A 73 -2.40 14.64 1.80
C THR A 73 -1.29 15.38 1.05
N ALA A 74 -1.22 16.72 1.18
CA ALA A 74 -0.15 17.53 0.63
C ALA A 74 1.10 17.41 1.53
N THR A 75 2.05 16.56 1.14
CA THR A 75 3.24 16.19 1.93
C THR A 75 4.33 15.65 1.01
N THR A 76 5.59 15.79 1.45
CA THR A 76 6.77 15.29 0.74
C THR A 76 7.40 14.06 1.39
N PHE A 77 6.87 13.59 2.53
CA PHE A 77 7.43 12.47 3.30
C PHE A 77 6.44 11.31 3.46
N VAL A 78 5.66 11.29 4.54
CA VAL A 78 4.58 10.32 4.72
C VAL A 78 3.31 10.91 4.13
N GLY A 79 2.80 10.25 3.10
CA GLY A 79 1.58 10.63 2.39
C GLY A 79 0.58 9.49 2.30
N GLY A 80 -0.58 9.81 1.72
CA GLY A 80 -1.69 8.88 1.59
C GLY A 80 -2.97 9.60 1.22
N LEU A 81 -4.06 8.84 1.22
CA LEU A 81 -5.40 9.37 0.99
C LEU A 81 -5.87 10.12 2.25
N LYS A 82 -6.10 11.42 2.10
CA LYS A 82 -6.79 12.25 3.09
C LYS A 82 -8.29 11.96 3.11
N ARG A 83 -8.87 11.74 1.93
CA ARG A 83 -10.26 11.32 1.74
C ARG A 83 -10.35 10.36 0.56
N LEU A 84 -11.12 9.29 0.72
CA LEU A 84 -11.48 8.36 -0.33
C LEU A 84 -12.98 8.08 -0.23
N PRO A 85 -13.82 8.85 -0.94
CA PRO A 85 -15.26 8.59 -0.96
C PRO A 85 -15.53 7.23 -1.62
N VAL A 86 -16.18 6.33 -0.88
CA VAL A 86 -16.58 5.02 -1.39
C VAL A 86 -18.04 4.76 -1.12
N SER A 87 -18.71 4.10 -2.07
CA SER A 87 -19.99 3.41 -1.86
C SER A 87 -19.68 1.94 -1.70
N TYR A 88 -20.31 1.26 -0.73
CA TYR A 88 -20.11 -0.17 -0.53
C TYR A 88 -21.41 -0.82 -0.06
N SER A 89 -21.54 -2.11 -0.37
CA SER A 89 -22.60 -2.95 0.16
C SER A 89 -21.98 -4.13 0.89
N LEU A 90 -22.53 -4.48 2.05
CA LEU A 90 -22.18 -5.70 2.77
C LEU A 90 -23.20 -6.80 2.44
N MET A 91 -22.82 -8.05 2.69
CA MET A 91 -23.75 -9.19 2.69
C MET A 91 -24.65 -9.17 3.92
#